data_AF-A0A385Q153-F1
#
_entry.id   AF-A0A385Q153-F1
#
_cell.length_a   1.000
_cell.length_b   1.000
_cell.length_c   1.000
_cell.angle_alpha   90.00
_cell.angle_beta   90.00
_cell.angle_gamma   90.00
#
_symmetry.space_group_name_H-M   'P 1'
#
loop_
_entity.id
_entity.type
_entity.pdbx_description
1 polymer ?
#
loop_
_entity_poly.entity_id
_entity_poly.type
_entity_poly.pdbx_seq_one_letter_code
_entity_poly.pdbx_strand_id
1 'polypeptide(L)'
;MKKDLKEVLDNNFANMDLRGWNFKGQNLTGANFAGADLEGACFIDTVLVSANFEGANLKNTDFSCANAWSANFNETNCKDALFLSANLTEASFEGADLDSASFALANLTEANLQDTNIITAEFDNTIGIYPVCPTEGEFTGWTIGEDFKGNDCLVEVSIPTWAQRSSGTTRKCRAEMLFIESIERLKDGYDPIEVTLKNRNYILTENDVVRDNDYEVDRFKASSTDLYFWISKEEALAHARKKI
;
A
#
# COMPACT_ATOMS: atom_id res chain seq x y z
N MET A 1 -35.17 -9.23 -0.40
CA MET A 1 -34.89 -9.24 1.06
C MET A 1 -33.89 -8.12 1.32
N LYS A 2 -34.27 -6.85 1.60
CA LYS A 2 -33.33 -5.88 2.20
C LYS A 2 -33.80 -4.47 2.53
N LYS A 3 -34.83 -3.92 1.87
CA LYS A 3 -35.29 -2.57 2.23
C LYS A 3 -35.80 -2.51 3.69
N ASP A 4 -36.48 -3.57 4.11
CA ASP A 4 -37.09 -3.65 5.45
C ASP A 4 -36.07 -3.83 6.58
N LEU A 5 -34.92 -4.49 6.34
CA LEU A 5 -34.03 -4.86 7.45
C LEU A 5 -33.20 -3.67 7.95
N LYS A 6 -32.79 -2.78 7.05
CA LYS A 6 -32.04 -1.57 7.40
C LYS A 6 -32.90 -0.56 8.16
N GLU A 7 -34.15 -0.38 7.75
CA GLU A 7 -35.11 0.49 8.44
C GLU A 7 -35.51 -0.08 9.81
N VAL A 8 -35.67 -1.39 9.92
CA VAL A 8 -36.02 -2.05 11.20
C VAL A 8 -34.86 -2.02 12.20
N LEU A 9 -33.62 -2.13 11.73
CA LEU A 9 -32.44 -2.17 12.60
C LEU A 9 -31.80 -0.81 12.84
N ASP A 10 -32.35 0.26 12.26
CA ASP A 10 -31.81 1.62 12.39
C ASP A 10 -30.30 1.68 12.15
N ASN A 11 -29.85 1.06 11.06
CA ASN A 11 -28.43 0.98 10.69
C ASN A 11 -27.50 0.28 11.71
N ASN A 12 -28.05 -0.42 12.70
CA ASN A 12 -27.28 -1.16 13.69
C ASN A 12 -27.26 -2.66 13.40
N PHE A 13 -26.08 -3.13 13.00
CA PHE A 13 -25.77 -4.50 12.60
C PHE A 13 -24.70 -5.15 13.49
N ALA A 14 -24.37 -4.52 14.62
CA ALA A 14 -23.27 -4.95 15.47
C ALA A 14 -23.44 -6.39 15.97
N ASN A 15 -22.35 -7.16 15.96
CA ASN A 15 -22.28 -8.56 16.40
C ASN A 15 -23.24 -9.53 15.68
N MET A 16 -23.79 -9.15 14.52
CA MET A 16 -24.68 -10.02 13.76
C MET A 16 -23.91 -10.99 12.85
N ASP A 17 -24.48 -12.16 12.59
CA ASP A 17 -24.04 -13.06 11.52
C ASP A 17 -24.66 -12.60 10.19
N LEU A 18 -23.81 -12.01 9.36
CA LEU A 18 -24.14 -11.42 8.07
C LEU A 18 -23.28 -12.01 6.95
N ARG A 19 -22.79 -13.24 7.12
CA ARG A 19 -21.96 -13.93 6.12
C ARG A 19 -22.68 -14.08 4.79
N GLY A 20 -22.00 -13.74 3.71
CA GLY A 20 -22.54 -13.80 2.34
C GLY A 20 -23.65 -12.77 2.03
N TRP A 21 -23.89 -11.80 2.91
CA TRP A 21 -24.96 -10.83 2.69
C TRP A 21 -24.63 -9.85 1.56
N ASN A 22 -25.56 -9.69 0.61
CA ASN A 22 -25.45 -8.71 -0.47
C ASN A 22 -25.99 -7.29 -0.12
N PHE A 23 -25.14 -6.36 0.29
CA PHE A 23 -25.46 -4.95 0.53
C PHE A 23 -25.32 -4.05 -0.70
N LYS A 24 -25.08 -4.60 -1.90
CA LYS A 24 -24.79 -3.84 -3.13
C LYS A 24 -25.70 -2.64 -3.36
N GLY A 25 -25.08 -1.48 -3.65
CA GLY A 25 -25.77 -0.24 -4.02
C GLY A 25 -26.54 0.44 -2.88
N GLN A 26 -26.45 -0.07 -1.65
CA GLN A 26 -27.14 0.53 -0.51
C GLN A 26 -26.39 1.76 0.01
N ASN A 27 -27.15 2.77 0.43
CA ASN A 27 -26.64 3.77 1.34
C ASN A 27 -26.68 3.20 2.76
N LEU A 28 -25.55 3.18 3.45
CA LEU A 28 -25.32 2.69 4.81
C LEU A 28 -24.42 3.69 5.57
N THR A 29 -24.57 4.99 5.26
CA THR A 29 -23.85 6.06 5.96
C THR A 29 -24.09 5.96 7.47
N GLY A 30 -22.98 5.95 8.24
CA GLY A 30 -23.01 5.83 9.70
C GLY A 30 -23.46 4.47 10.23
N ALA A 31 -23.58 3.44 9.39
CA ALA A 31 -24.00 2.12 9.84
C ALA A 31 -22.97 1.48 10.77
N ASN A 32 -23.47 0.78 11.79
CA ASN A 32 -22.65 0.12 12.79
C ASN A 32 -22.62 -1.38 12.53
N PHE A 33 -21.47 -1.89 12.07
CA PHE A 33 -21.14 -3.29 11.86
C PHE A 33 -20.10 -3.81 12.87
N ALA A 34 -19.85 -3.09 13.97
CA ALA A 34 -18.82 -3.48 14.94
C ALA A 34 -18.99 -4.92 15.42
N GLY A 35 -17.92 -5.70 15.36
CA GLY A 35 -17.89 -7.12 15.73
C GLY A 35 -18.78 -8.05 14.91
N ALA A 36 -19.37 -7.59 13.79
CA ALA A 36 -20.20 -8.45 12.94
C ALA A 36 -19.36 -9.49 12.18
N ASP A 37 -19.97 -10.63 11.87
CA ASP A 37 -19.39 -11.63 10.96
C ASP A 37 -19.93 -11.39 9.55
N LEU A 38 -19.08 -10.82 8.70
CA LEU A 38 -19.41 -10.37 7.34
C LEU A 38 -18.64 -11.18 6.29
N GLU A 39 -18.11 -12.36 6.63
CA GLU A 39 -17.33 -13.16 5.69
C GLU A 39 -18.09 -13.38 4.37
N GLY A 40 -17.46 -13.01 3.26
CA GLY A 40 -18.05 -13.12 1.92
C GLY A 40 -19.20 -12.16 1.61
N ALA A 41 -19.45 -11.14 2.43
CA ALA A 41 -20.46 -10.13 2.15
C ALA A 41 -20.09 -9.27 0.91
N CYS A 42 -21.10 -8.64 0.30
CA CYS A 42 -20.92 -7.81 -0.89
C CYS A 42 -21.39 -6.38 -0.60
N PHE A 43 -20.47 -5.43 -0.59
CA PHE A 43 -20.64 -3.99 -0.42
C PHE A 43 -20.33 -3.21 -1.70
N ILE A 44 -20.42 -3.85 -2.87
CA ILE A 44 -20.15 -3.20 -4.15
C ILE A 44 -21.06 -1.98 -4.34
N ASP A 45 -20.52 -0.86 -4.81
CA ASP A 45 -21.26 0.40 -5.07
C ASP A 45 -22.01 0.95 -3.83
N THR A 46 -21.62 0.58 -2.61
CA THR A 46 -22.29 1.07 -1.39
C THR A 46 -21.78 2.43 -0.93
N VAL A 47 -22.63 3.17 -0.21
CA VAL A 47 -22.20 4.39 0.51
C VAL A 47 -22.04 4.03 1.98
N LEU A 48 -20.80 4.02 2.46
CA LEU A 48 -20.35 3.61 3.79
C LEU A 48 -19.68 4.77 4.55
N VAL A 49 -19.97 6.02 4.18
CA VAL A 49 -19.39 7.20 4.82
C VAL A 49 -19.57 7.13 6.34
N SER A 50 -18.45 7.20 7.08
CA SER A 50 -18.40 7.09 8.54
C SER A 50 -19.04 5.82 9.13
N ALA A 51 -19.12 4.72 8.37
CA ALA A 51 -19.56 3.43 8.89
C ALA A 51 -18.52 2.85 9.85
N ASN A 52 -18.98 2.11 10.85
CA ASN A 52 -18.12 1.45 11.83
C ASN A 52 -18.06 -0.05 11.60
N PHE A 53 -16.90 -0.60 11.28
CA PHE A 53 -16.62 -2.03 11.13
C PHE A 53 -15.65 -2.55 12.20
N GLU A 54 -15.34 -1.78 13.24
CA GLU A 54 -14.36 -2.14 14.27
C GLU A 54 -14.50 -3.60 14.76
N GLY A 55 -13.41 -4.36 14.69
CA GLY A 55 -13.36 -5.75 15.12
C GLY A 55 -14.19 -6.75 14.29
N ALA A 56 -14.77 -6.33 13.16
CA ALA A 56 -15.58 -7.22 12.30
C ALA A 56 -14.72 -8.24 11.55
N ASN A 57 -15.31 -9.40 11.27
CA ASN A 57 -14.75 -10.38 10.34
C ASN A 57 -15.17 -10.04 8.91
N LEU A 58 -14.26 -9.43 8.14
CA LEU A 58 -14.46 -8.97 6.76
C LEU A 58 -13.76 -9.87 5.74
N LYS A 59 -13.36 -11.07 6.13
CA LYS A 59 -12.67 -12.01 5.23
C LYS A 59 -13.45 -12.24 3.94
N ASN A 60 -12.79 -12.21 2.78
CA ASN A 60 -13.42 -12.40 1.46
C ASN A 60 -14.55 -11.39 1.13
N THR A 61 -14.61 -10.23 1.79
CA THR A 61 -15.66 -9.23 1.53
C THR A 61 -15.31 -8.38 0.32
N ASP A 62 -16.33 -8.00 -0.47
CA ASP A 62 -16.15 -7.16 -1.64
C ASP A 62 -16.71 -5.74 -1.43
N PHE A 63 -15.83 -4.77 -1.23
CA PHE A 63 -16.08 -3.32 -1.13
C PHE A 63 -15.79 -2.56 -2.45
N SER A 64 -15.73 -3.25 -3.59
CA SER A 64 -15.39 -2.60 -4.86
C SER A 64 -16.33 -1.43 -5.19
N CYS A 65 -15.77 -0.30 -5.61
CA CYS A 65 -16.49 0.95 -5.90
C CYS A 65 -17.27 1.53 -4.71
N ALA A 66 -17.07 1.04 -3.47
CA ALA A 66 -17.73 1.60 -2.30
C ALA A 66 -17.17 2.99 -1.96
N ASN A 67 -18.03 3.87 -1.45
CA ASN A 67 -17.62 5.12 -0.84
C ASN A 67 -17.57 4.96 0.68
N ALA A 68 -16.41 4.62 1.21
CA ALA A 68 -16.14 4.39 2.63
C ALA A 68 -15.26 5.52 3.23
N TRP A 69 -15.49 6.76 2.80
CA TRP A 69 -14.83 7.95 3.38
C TRP A 69 -15.03 8.00 4.89
N SER A 70 -13.93 8.14 5.64
CA SER A 70 -13.92 8.22 7.11
C SER A 70 -14.51 6.97 7.80
N ALA A 71 -14.58 5.82 7.12
CA ALA A 71 -15.04 4.58 7.73
C ALA A 71 -13.98 3.99 8.68
N ASN A 72 -14.44 3.35 9.75
CA ASN A 72 -13.59 2.69 10.73
C ASN A 72 -13.49 1.18 10.42
N PHE A 73 -12.32 0.71 10.04
CA PHE A 73 -11.96 -0.70 9.83
C PHE A 73 -10.91 -1.18 10.85
N ASN A 74 -10.77 -0.52 11.99
CA ASN A 74 -9.79 -0.88 13.01
C ASN A 74 -10.01 -2.31 13.53
N GLU A 75 -8.91 -3.01 13.80
CA GLU A 75 -8.89 -4.37 14.36
C GLU A 75 -9.72 -5.39 13.56
N THR A 76 -9.99 -5.12 12.28
CA THR A 76 -10.77 -6.02 11.41
C THR A 76 -9.92 -7.16 10.87
N ASN A 77 -10.57 -8.29 10.58
CA ASN A 77 -10.00 -9.31 9.72
C ASN A 77 -10.41 -9.05 8.26
N CYS A 78 -9.57 -8.37 7.49
CA CYS A 78 -9.80 -8.06 6.07
C CYS A 78 -9.03 -8.99 5.12
N LYS A 79 -8.66 -10.19 5.58
CA LYS A 79 -7.98 -11.16 4.71
C LYS A 79 -8.76 -11.42 3.43
N ASP A 80 -8.06 -11.36 2.30
CA ASP A 80 -8.64 -11.58 0.97
C ASP A 80 -9.80 -10.59 0.62
N ALA A 81 -9.92 -9.45 1.31
CA ALA A 81 -10.95 -8.46 1.01
C ALA A 81 -10.60 -7.63 -0.24
N LEU A 82 -11.64 -7.22 -0.98
CA LEU A 82 -11.50 -6.42 -2.19
C LEU A 82 -11.98 -5.00 -1.95
N PHE A 83 -11.10 -4.02 -2.17
CA PHE A 83 -11.39 -2.58 -2.11
C PHE A 83 -11.17 -1.91 -3.47
N LEU A 84 -11.41 -2.62 -4.58
CA LEU A 84 -11.09 -2.12 -5.92
C LEU A 84 -11.82 -0.81 -6.23
N SER A 85 -11.08 0.23 -6.59
CA SER A 85 -11.63 1.56 -6.88
C SER A 85 -12.48 2.16 -5.75
N ALA A 86 -12.33 1.69 -4.50
CA ALA A 86 -13.05 2.22 -3.36
C ALA A 86 -12.50 3.60 -2.96
N ASN A 87 -13.39 4.48 -2.51
CA ASN A 87 -12.97 5.70 -1.81
C ASN A 87 -12.81 5.39 -0.33
N LEU A 88 -11.57 5.37 0.14
CA LEU A 88 -11.15 5.10 1.52
C LEU A 88 -10.39 6.30 2.11
N THR A 89 -10.66 7.50 1.59
CA THR A 89 -10.10 8.75 2.14
C THR A 89 -10.40 8.80 3.65
N GLU A 90 -9.43 9.19 4.46
CA GLU A 90 -9.55 9.29 5.94
C GLU A 90 -10.06 8.01 6.64
N ALA A 91 -10.09 6.85 5.97
CA ALA A 91 -10.49 5.60 6.61
C ALA A 91 -9.38 5.12 7.57
N SER A 92 -9.77 4.47 8.65
CA SER A 92 -8.81 3.91 9.59
C SER A 92 -8.81 2.39 9.52
N PHE A 93 -7.64 1.78 9.40
CA PHE A 93 -7.41 0.34 9.39
C PHE A 93 -6.46 -0.06 10.53
N GLU A 94 -6.34 0.73 11.59
CA GLU A 94 -5.37 0.50 12.66
C GLU A 94 -5.50 -0.93 13.22
N GLY A 95 -4.38 -1.66 13.27
CA GLY A 95 -4.35 -3.04 13.77
C GLY A 95 -5.08 -4.08 12.89
N ALA A 96 -5.56 -3.71 11.70
CA ALA A 96 -6.30 -4.63 10.83
C ALA A 96 -5.39 -5.67 10.16
N ASP A 97 -5.93 -6.87 9.95
CA ASP A 97 -5.30 -7.91 9.16
C ASP A 97 -5.69 -7.77 7.68
N LEU A 98 -4.83 -7.13 6.89
CA LEU A 98 -5.04 -6.84 5.46
C LEU A 98 -4.28 -7.82 4.56
N ASP A 99 -3.82 -8.95 5.08
CA ASP A 99 -3.07 -9.94 4.30
C ASP A 99 -3.89 -10.40 3.08
N SER A 100 -3.27 -10.34 1.90
CA SER A 100 -3.88 -10.64 0.60
C SER A 100 -5.07 -9.74 0.19
N ALA A 101 -5.33 -8.64 0.91
CA ALA A 101 -6.36 -7.67 0.50
C ALA A 101 -5.91 -6.89 -0.74
N SER A 102 -6.86 -6.51 -1.59
CA SER A 102 -6.58 -5.73 -2.81
C SER A 102 -7.20 -4.33 -2.73
N PHE A 103 -6.34 -3.31 -2.76
CA PHE A 103 -6.70 -1.89 -2.81
C PHE A 103 -6.49 -1.30 -4.20
N ALA A 104 -6.44 -2.12 -5.24
CA ALA A 104 -6.14 -1.65 -6.59
C ALA A 104 -7.10 -0.52 -7.01
N LEU A 105 -6.54 0.58 -7.52
CA LEU A 105 -7.27 1.81 -7.91
C LEU A 105 -8.00 2.54 -6.78
N ALA A 106 -7.87 2.09 -5.53
CA ALA A 106 -8.52 2.74 -4.38
C ALA A 106 -7.87 4.11 -4.06
N ASN A 107 -8.62 4.96 -3.35
CA ASN A 107 -8.09 6.18 -2.78
C ASN A 107 -7.98 6.06 -1.26
N LEU A 108 -6.75 5.97 -0.75
CA LEU A 108 -6.38 5.91 0.66
C LEU A 108 -5.76 7.24 1.15
N THR A 109 -6.10 8.37 0.53
CA THR A 109 -5.60 9.68 0.98
C THR A 109 -5.95 9.88 2.45
N GLU A 110 -4.93 10.14 3.29
CA GLU A 110 -5.08 10.33 4.74
C GLU A 110 -5.63 9.11 5.50
N ALA A 111 -5.63 7.91 4.89
CA ALA A 111 -6.01 6.70 5.60
C ALA A 111 -4.96 6.30 6.64
N ASN A 112 -5.40 5.81 7.79
CA ASN A 112 -4.52 5.27 8.83
C ASN A 112 -4.29 3.77 8.61
N LEU A 113 -3.03 3.36 8.43
CA LEU A 113 -2.61 1.97 8.27
C LEU A 113 -1.62 1.53 9.37
N GLN A 114 -1.58 2.24 10.51
CA GLN A 114 -0.73 1.88 11.65
C GLN A 114 -1.02 0.45 12.13
N ASP A 115 0.04 -0.29 12.46
CA ASP A 115 -0.02 -1.65 12.98
C ASP A 115 -0.82 -2.65 12.11
N THR A 116 -0.99 -2.36 10.81
CA THR A 116 -1.65 -3.27 9.88
C THR A 116 -0.75 -4.41 9.43
N ASN A 117 -1.33 -5.59 9.25
CA ASN A 117 -0.67 -6.68 8.53
C ASN A 117 -0.91 -6.54 7.02
N ILE A 118 0.10 -6.13 6.26
CA ILE A 118 0.02 -5.89 4.80
C ILE A 118 0.99 -6.76 3.99
N ILE A 119 1.41 -7.92 4.51
CA ILE A 119 2.48 -8.76 3.94
C ILE A 119 2.30 -9.00 2.44
N THR A 120 1.10 -9.39 2.00
CA THR A 120 0.79 -9.61 0.57
C THR A 120 -0.26 -8.66 -0.01
N ALA A 121 -0.60 -7.58 0.70
CA ALA A 121 -1.62 -6.64 0.24
C ALA A 121 -1.23 -5.94 -1.07
N GLU A 122 -2.20 -5.78 -1.97
CA GLU A 122 -2.02 -5.18 -3.28
C GLU A 122 -2.45 -3.71 -3.30
N PHE A 123 -1.63 -2.84 -3.87
CA PHE A 123 -1.90 -1.39 -3.95
C PHE A 123 -1.67 -0.83 -5.37
N ASP A 124 -2.02 -1.62 -6.39
CA ASP A 124 -1.78 -1.21 -7.78
C ASP A 124 -2.64 -0.03 -8.17
N ASN A 125 -1.98 1.06 -8.57
CA ASN A 125 -2.62 2.34 -8.90
C ASN A 125 -3.45 2.93 -7.75
N THR A 126 -3.14 2.58 -6.50
CA THR A 126 -3.76 3.15 -5.30
C THR A 126 -3.20 4.55 -5.01
N ILE A 127 -4.07 5.48 -4.62
CA ILE A 127 -3.71 6.84 -4.21
C ILE A 127 -3.57 6.87 -2.68
N GLY A 128 -2.63 7.66 -2.14
CA GLY A 128 -2.60 7.96 -0.69
C GLY A 128 -1.82 6.98 0.19
N ILE A 129 -1.25 5.91 -0.36
CA ILE A 129 -0.28 5.08 0.37
C ILE A 129 1.12 5.66 0.24
N TYR A 130 1.70 5.94 1.40
CA TYR A 130 3.01 6.53 1.53
C TYR A 130 3.85 5.71 2.51
N PRO A 131 5.09 5.32 2.17
CA PRO A 131 5.99 4.68 3.12
C PRO A 131 6.35 5.69 4.19
N VAL A 132 6.66 5.25 5.40
CA VAL A 132 7.25 6.12 6.43
C VAL A 132 8.76 6.03 6.30
N CYS A 133 9.35 6.96 5.53
CA CYS A 133 10.81 7.01 5.40
C CYS A 133 11.42 7.37 6.77
N PRO A 134 12.38 6.58 7.29
CA PRO A 134 13.10 6.96 8.51
C PRO A 134 13.69 8.37 8.37
N THR A 135 13.36 9.24 9.32
CA THR A 135 13.81 10.63 9.29
C THR A 135 15.20 10.80 9.88
N GLU A 136 15.64 9.89 10.75
CA GLU A 136 16.93 9.91 11.43
C GLU A 136 17.68 8.60 11.28
N GLY A 137 18.97 8.62 11.59
CA GLY A 137 19.82 7.43 11.51
C GLY A 137 20.27 7.09 10.09
N GLU A 138 21.25 6.20 10.02
CA GLU A 138 21.59 5.49 8.80
C GLU A 138 20.79 4.20 8.77
N PHE A 139 20.35 3.80 7.58
CA PHE A 139 19.62 2.54 7.42
C PHE A 139 19.80 2.00 6.01
N THR A 140 19.56 0.70 5.87
CA THR A 140 19.57 -0.01 4.59
C THR A 140 18.20 0.04 3.95
N GLY A 141 18.18 0.27 2.64
CA GLY A 141 17.04 0.09 1.77
C GLY A 141 17.41 -0.75 0.55
N TRP A 142 16.45 -0.93 -0.34
CA TRP A 142 16.64 -1.68 -1.58
C TRP A 142 16.06 -0.93 -2.76
N THR A 143 16.69 -1.01 -3.92
CA THR A 143 16.12 -0.52 -5.18
C THR A 143 16.26 -1.57 -6.29
N ILE A 144 15.63 -1.32 -7.43
CA ILE A 144 15.66 -2.23 -8.59
C ILE A 144 16.35 -1.51 -9.74
N GLY A 145 17.50 -2.03 -10.12
CA GLY A 145 18.24 -1.65 -11.33
C GLY A 145 17.98 -2.61 -12.48
N GLU A 146 18.42 -2.23 -13.66
CA GLU A 146 18.40 -3.02 -14.88
C GLU A 146 19.81 -3.12 -15.44
N ASP A 147 20.27 -4.34 -15.74
CA ASP A 147 21.56 -4.55 -16.40
C ASP A 147 21.49 -4.21 -17.90
N PHE A 148 22.65 -4.22 -18.57
CA PHE A 148 22.76 -3.96 -20.02
C PHE A 148 21.98 -4.92 -20.93
N LYS A 149 21.45 -6.03 -20.40
CA LYS A 149 20.60 -7.00 -21.12
C LYS A 149 19.12 -6.83 -20.80
N GLY A 150 18.74 -5.88 -19.95
CA GLY A 150 17.36 -5.68 -19.55
C GLY A 150 16.90 -6.57 -18.38
N ASN A 151 17.81 -7.21 -17.63
CA ASN A 151 17.40 -8.02 -16.47
C ASN A 151 17.37 -7.20 -15.19
N ASP A 152 16.33 -7.42 -14.40
CA ASP A 152 16.18 -6.84 -13.08
C ASP A 152 17.28 -7.33 -12.13
N CYS A 153 17.93 -6.37 -11.47
CA CYS A 153 18.91 -6.58 -10.42
C CYS A 153 18.40 -5.90 -9.15
N LEU A 154 18.48 -6.60 -8.03
CA LEU A 154 18.27 -6.04 -6.72
C LEU A 154 19.52 -5.29 -6.30
N VAL A 155 19.35 -4.06 -5.84
CA VAL A 155 20.44 -3.21 -5.39
C VAL A 155 20.22 -2.90 -3.92
N GLU A 156 21.14 -3.35 -3.07
CA GLU A 156 21.16 -2.97 -1.67
C GLU A 156 21.80 -1.59 -1.54
N VAL A 157 21.14 -0.70 -0.81
CA VAL A 157 21.60 0.68 -0.66
C VAL A 157 21.62 1.09 0.80
N SER A 158 22.62 1.86 1.21
CA SER A 158 22.61 2.55 2.51
C SER A 158 22.26 4.01 2.31
N ILE A 159 21.40 4.52 3.21
CA ILE A 159 20.97 5.91 3.23
C ILE A 159 21.66 6.58 4.42
N PRO A 160 22.63 7.48 4.18
CA PRO A 160 23.41 8.06 5.26
C PRO A 160 22.56 8.99 6.11
N THR A 161 22.95 9.18 7.36
CA THR A 161 22.27 10.05 8.34
C THR A 161 21.97 11.47 7.84
N TRP A 162 22.83 12.01 6.98
CA TRP A 162 22.77 13.39 6.49
C TRP A 162 22.14 13.54 5.10
N ALA A 163 21.76 12.45 4.43
CA ALA A 163 21.07 12.56 3.14
C ALA A 163 19.66 13.14 3.36
N GLN A 164 19.27 14.12 2.53
CA GLN A 164 17.88 14.50 2.46
C GLN A 164 17.06 13.31 1.95
N ARG A 165 15.92 13.07 2.58
CA ARG A 165 15.06 11.92 2.28
C ARG A 165 13.63 12.22 2.67
N SER A 166 12.71 11.54 1.98
CA SER A 166 11.28 11.71 2.20
C SER A 166 10.54 10.43 1.85
N SER A 167 9.36 10.29 2.45
CA SER A 167 8.33 9.40 1.94
C SER A 167 7.96 9.80 0.51
N GLY A 168 7.99 8.88 -0.45
CA GLY A 168 7.46 9.15 -1.78
C GLY A 168 5.94 9.19 -1.81
N THR A 169 5.36 9.50 -2.97
CA THR A 169 3.90 9.47 -3.20
C THR A 169 3.35 8.08 -3.54
N THR A 170 4.25 7.11 -3.67
CA THR A 170 3.96 5.67 -3.86
C THR A 170 4.65 4.91 -2.72
N ARG A 171 4.57 3.56 -2.68
CA ARG A 171 5.25 2.68 -1.69
C ARG A 171 6.79 2.73 -1.68
N LYS A 172 7.40 3.79 -2.19
CA LYS A 172 8.85 3.98 -2.28
C LYS A 172 9.24 5.25 -1.55
N CYS A 173 10.32 5.18 -0.79
CA CYS A 173 11.00 6.34 -0.26
C CYS A 173 11.83 7.01 -1.36
N ARG A 174 12.26 8.23 -1.09
CA ARG A 174 13.14 9.01 -1.96
C ARG A 174 14.30 9.54 -1.12
N ALA A 175 15.48 9.62 -1.71
CA ALA A 175 16.63 10.26 -1.10
C ALA A 175 17.40 11.08 -2.13
N GLU A 176 18.10 12.11 -1.66
CA GLU A 176 19.08 12.87 -2.46
C GLU A 176 20.29 12.01 -2.80
N MET A 177 20.57 10.97 -2.01
CA MET A 177 21.76 10.14 -2.17
C MET A 177 21.51 8.71 -1.73
N LEU A 178 22.12 7.77 -2.46
CA LEU A 178 22.23 6.35 -2.11
C LEU A 178 23.71 5.93 -2.21
N PHE A 179 24.20 5.22 -1.20
CA PHE A 179 25.42 4.44 -1.32
C PHE A 179 25.05 3.04 -1.78
N ILE A 180 25.76 2.50 -2.77
CA ILE A 180 25.45 1.22 -3.37
C ILE A 180 26.31 0.15 -2.71
N GLU A 181 25.69 -0.69 -1.88
CA GLU A 181 26.40 -1.70 -1.09
C GLU A 181 26.66 -2.98 -1.89
N SER A 182 25.62 -3.48 -2.58
CA SER A 182 25.72 -4.69 -3.39
C SER A 182 24.69 -4.69 -4.53
N ILE A 183 25.00 -5.44 -5.59
CA ILE A 183 24.10 -5.64 -6.73
C ILE A 183 23.97 -7.15 -6.98
N GLU A 184 22.74 -7.66 -6.89
CA GLU A 184 22.40 -9.07 -7.04
C GLU A 184 21.46 -9.25 -8.24
N ARG A 185 21.79 -10.15 -9.16
CA ARG A 185 20.88 -10.49 -10.26
C ARG A 185 19.72 -11.36 -9.76
N LEU A 186 18.50 -11.04 -10.20
CA LEU A 186 17.31 -11.83 -9.81
C LEU A 186 17.08 -13.09 -10.67
N LYS A 187 17.93 -13.33 -11.67
CA LYS A 187 17.90 -14.49 -12.58
C LYS A 187 19.31 -15.03 -12.77
N ASP A 188 19.43 -16.30 -13.16
CA ASP A 188 20.71 -17.00 -13.35
C ASP A 188 21.70 -16.19 -14.21
N GLY A 189 22.91 -16.00 -13.68
CA GLY A 189 23.99 -15.28 -14.35
C GLY A 189 25.10 -14.86 -13.39
N TYR A 190 26.00 -14.02 -13.89
CA TYR A 190 26.95 -13.30 -13.04
C TYR A 190 26.31 -12.03 -12.50
N ASP A 191 26.69 -11.62 -11.29
CA ASP A 191 26.28 -10.34 -10.71
C ASP A 191 27.02 -9.18 -11.39
N PRO A 192 26.30 -8.16 -11.91
CA PRO A 192 26.91 -7.02 -12.55
C PRO A 192 27.47 -6.03 -11.52
N ILE A 193 28.60 -5.38 -11.85
CA ILE A 193 29.17 -4.30 -11.04
C ILE A 193 28.39 -2.99 -11.23
N GLU A 194 27.66 -2.86 -12.34
CA GLU A 194 26.96 -1.64 -12.73
C GLU A 194 25.58 -1.95 -13.32
N VAL A 195 24.56 -1.21 -12.90
CA VAL A 195 23.19 -1.28 -13.42
C VAL A 195 22.58 0.12 -13.56
N THR A 196 21.56 0.26 -14.41
CA THR A 196 20.81 1.51 -14.53
C THR A 196 19.56 1.48 -13.65
N LEU A 197 19.30 2.51 -12.86
CA LEU A 197 18.08 2.59 -12.06
C LEU A 197 16.85 2.54 -12.98
N LYS A 198 15.93 1.62 -12.71
CA LYS A 198 14.81 1.36 -13.63
C LYS A 198 13.94 2.61 -13.85
N ASN A 199 13.60 2.88 -15.12
CA ASN A 199 12.86 4.06 -15.59
C ASN A 199 13.55 5.42 -15.34
N ARG A 200 14.85 5.42 -15.07
CA ARG A 200 15.68 6.61 -14.83
C ARG A 200 17.04 6.43 -15.51
N ASN A 201 17.82 7.51 -15.62
CA ASN A 201 19.14 7.51 -16.25
C ASN A 201 20.28 7.55 -15.21
N TYR A 202 20.05 7.03 -14.00
CA TYR A 202 21.10 6.90 -13.00
C TYR A 202 21.85 5.60 -13.18
N ILE A 203 23.17 5.70 -13.21
CA ILE A 203 24.07 4.56 -13.18
C ILE A 203 24.37 4.26 -11.71
N LEU A 204 24.15 3.02 -11.30
CA LEU A 204 24.40 2.51 -9.95
C LEU A 204 25.58 1.54 -10.05
N THR A 205 26.67 1.86 -9.38
CA THR A 205 27.91 1.07 -9.39
C THR A 205 28.21 0.58 -8.00
N GLU A 206 28.51 -0.71 -7.84
CA GLU A 206 28.80 -1.32 -6.54
C GLU A 206 29.97 -0.63 -5.84
N ASN A 207 29.81 -0.33 -4.54
CA ASN A 207 30.73 0.45 -3.71
C ASN A 207 30.90 1.92 -4.15
N ASP A 208 29.98 2.48 -4.93
CA ASP A 208 29.95 3.89 -5.31
C ASP A 208 28.73 4.62 -4.73
N VAL A 209 28.73 5.94 -4.89
CA VAL A 209 27.67 6.82 -4.44
C VAL A 209 26.96 7.46 -5.63
N VAL A 210 25.63 7.43 -5.61
CA VAL A 210 24.80 8.15 -6.57
C VAL A 210 24.10 9.31 -5.87
N ARG A 211 24.09 10.49 -6.51
CA ARG A 211 23.46 11.70 -6.00
C ARG A 211 22.47 12.26 -7.01
N ASP A 212 21.27 12.60 -6.53
CA ASP A 212 20.32 13.46 -7.22
C ASP A 212 20.59 14.92 -6.83
N ASN A 213 21.12 15.71 -7.77
CA ASN A 213 21.42 17.12 -7.54
C ASN A 213 20.18 18.02 -7.56
N ASP A 214 19.04 17.50 -8.03
CA ASP A 214 17.78 18.23 -8.17
C ASP A 214 16.69 17.66 -7.22
N TYR A 215 17.12 17.13 -6.06
CA TYR A 215 16.22 16.51 -5.08
C TYR A 215 15.12 17.46 -4.62
N GLU A 216 13.86 17.05 -4.84
CA GLU A 216 12.68 17.84 -4.47
C GLU A 216 12.18 17.45 -3.07
N VAL A 217 12.36 18.38 -2.13
CA VAL A 217 11.97 18.23 -0.72
C VAL A 217 10.45 18.13 -0.55
N ASP A 218 9.69 18.80 -1.42
CA ASP A 218 8.24 18.68 -1.43
C ASP A 218 7.84 17.34 -2.04
N ARG A 219 7.49 16.40 -1.17
CA ARG A 219 7.07 15.06 -1.58
C ARG A 219 5.87 14.98 -2.50
N PHE A 220 5.05 16.04 -2.60
CA PHE A 220 3.92 16.06 -3.53
C PHE A 220 4.30 16.56 -4.92
N LYS A 221 5.50 17.12 -5.09
CA LYS A 221 6.07 17.44 -6.40
C LYS A 221 6.92 16.27 -6.86
N ALA A 222 6.40 15.54 -7.85
CA ALA A 222 7.16 14.47 -8.47
C ALA A 222 8.30 15.06 -9.31
N SER A 223 9.55 14.80 -8.94
CA SER A 223 10.69 15.03 -9.81
C SER A 223 10.91 13.83 -10.73
N SER A 224 11.28 14.07 -11.98
CA SER A 224 11.70 13.00 -12.89
C SER A 224 13.08 12.43 -12.54
N THR A 225 13.76 12.95 -11.52
CA THR A 225 15.13 12.59 -11.12
C THR A 225 15.24 11.84 -9.79
N ASP A 226 14.15 11.69 -9.03
CA ASP A 226 14.27 11.13 -7.67
C ASP A 226 14.90 9.72 -7.63
N LEU A 227 15.91 9.54 -6.76
CA LEU A 227 16.43 8.22 -6.37
C LEU A 227 15.46 7.56 -5.41
N TYR A 228 14.79 6.51 -5.88
CA TYR A 228 13.79 5.78 -5.09
C TYR A 228 14.34 4.47 -4.53
N PHE A 229 13.79 4.07 -3.39
CA PHE A 229 14.09 2.81 -2.73
C PHE A 229 12.91 2.33 -1.89
N TRP A 230 12.90 1.06 -1.55
CA TRP A 230 12.03 0.42 -0.58
C TRP A 230 12.77 0.24 0.74
N ILE A 231 12.03 0.28 1.86
CA ILE A 231 12.60 0.07 3.19
C ILE A 231 12.85 -1.42 3.46
N SER A 232 12.15 -2.32 2.77
CA SER A 232 12.34 -3.77 2.92
C SER A 232 12.76 -4.45 1.61
N LYS A 233 13.55 -5.53 1.73
CA LYS A 233 13.97 -6.38 0.61
C LYS A 233 12.75 -7.06 -0.02
N GLU A 234 11.80 -7.50 0.78
CA GLU A 234 10.59 -8.19 0.37
C GLU A 234 9.71 -7.32 -0.54
N GLU A 235 9.52 -6.03 -0.21
CA GLU A 235 8.75 -5.09 -1.03
C GLU A 235 9.42 -4.83 -2.39
N ALA A 236 10.74 -4.65 -2.40
CA ALA A 236 11.50 -4.47 -3.63
C ALA A 236 11.38 -5.70 -4.55
N LEU A 237 11.51 -6.91 -3.98
CA LEU A 237 11.35 -8.17 -4.72
C LEU A 237 9.92 -8.37 -5.22
N ALA A 238 8.91 -8.02 -4.42
CA ALA A 238 7.51 -8.08 -4.85
C ALA A 238 7.26 -7.17 -6.07
N HIS A 239 7.91 -6.00 -6.13
CA HIS A 239 7.82 -5.12 -7.29
C HIS A 239 8.48 -5.70 -8.55
N ALA A 240 9.65 -6.32 -8.42
CA ALA A 240 10.31 -6.99 -9.54
C ALA A 240 9.48 -8.15 -10.13
N ARG A 241 8.72 -8.87 -9.29
CA ARG A 241 7.90 -10.02 -9.69
C ARG A 241 6.61 -9.68 -10.44
N LYS A 242 6.09 -8.46 -10.36
CA LYS A 242 4.86 -8.04 -11.07
C LYS A 242 4.99 -7.97 -12.61
N LYS A 243 6.12 -8.35 -13.19
CA LYS A 243 6.39 -8.29 -14.64
C LYS A 243 6.91 -9.61 -15.27
N ILE A 244 6.63 -10.77 -14.67
CA ILE A 244 6.83 -12.07 -15.33
C ILE A 244 5.48 -12.58 -15.86
#